data_AF-A0A3M0WNJ2-F1
#
_entry.id   AF-A0A3M0WNJ2-F1
#
_cell.length_a   1.000
_cell.length_b   1.000
_cell.length_c   1.000
_cell.angle_alpha   90.00
_cell.angle_beta   90.00
_cell.angle_gamma   90.00
#
_symmetry.space_group_name_H-M   'P 1'
#
loop_
_entity.id
_entity.type
_entity.pdbx_description
1 polymer ?
#
loop_
_entity_poly.entity_id
_entity_poly.type
_entity_poly.pdbx_seq_one_letter_code
_entity_poly.pdbx_strand_id
1 'polypeptide(L)'
;MQQKRISFLVGSIVVVALLFLTAGLVWYDSAAAQTDEEPAKGNDDVYTPSTADHTQFEVLQQPFKTGPEVTAACLECHTEAAKQVMETPHWNWSLQTENGEVVGKQNVINNYCVALSSNEPRCTSCHAGYGWNGNEPFDFTKETNVDCLVCHDTTGQYKKFPAGSGHPVYEEKEFPPGSGKIWYPPNLTEIAQNVGATSRATCGACHFYGGGGDGVKHGDLDSSMTNPSRDLDVHMDAEGLDFACTECHVTEGHKVPGSRYEMTAVDTHGLDLPVREGDVATCESCHGLTPMQDAKLNDHVDKIACQT
;
A
#
# COMPACT_ATOMS: atom_id res chain seq x y z
N MET A 1 -58.08 -7.92 38.27
CA MET A 1 -56.94 -8.55 37.57
C MET A 1 -56.34 -7.72 36.42
N GLN A 2 -56.90 -6.55 36.03
CA GLN A 2 -56.34 -5.73 34.94
C GLN A 2 -55.29 -4.70 35.37
N GLN A 3 -55.33 -4.18 36.61
CA GLN A 3 -54.39 -3.12 37.03
C GLN A 3 -52.94 -3.57 37.19
N LYS A 4 -52.69 -4.82 37.62
CA LYS A 4 -51.32 -5.35 37.80
C LYS A 4 -50.60 -5.69 36.49
N ARG A 5 -51.32 -5.85 35.37
CA ARG A 5 -50.71 -6.16 34.06
C ARG A 5 -50.20 -4.91 33.32
N ILE A 6 -50.78 -3.75 33.60
CA ILE A 6 -50.37 -2.48 32.98
C ILE A 6 -49.04 -1.97 33.58
N SER A 7 -48.83 -2.13 34.88
CA SER A 7 -47.59 -1.70 35.53
C SER A 7 -46.35 -2.49 35.09
N PHE A 8 -46.51 -3.78 34.74
CA PHE A 8 -45.40 -4.59 34.20
C PHE A 8 -45.08 -4.22 32.73
N LEU A 9 -46.09 -3.91 31.91
CA LEU A 9 -45.87 -3.55 30.51
C LEU A 9 -45.19 -2.17 30.36
N VAL A 10 -45.55 -1.21 31.22
CA VAL A 10 -44.95 0.15 31.21
C VAL A 10 -43.52 0.12 31.76
N GLY A 11 -43.23 -0.72 32.76
CA GLY A 11 -41.87 -0.89 33.29
C GLY A 11 -40.90 -1.50 32.28
N SER A 12 -41.33 -2.47 31.47
CA SER A 12 -40.50 -3.11 30.46
C SER A 12 -40.23 -2.21 29.23
N ILE A 13 -41.18 -1.35 28.84
CA ILE A 13 -41.00 -0.42 27.72
C ILE A 13 -40.01 0.70 28.08
N VAL A 14 -40.03 1.18 29.33
CA VAL A 14 -39.10 2.24 29.78
C VAL A 14 -37.66 1.73 29.89
N VAL A 15 -37.45 0.49 30.34
CA VAL A 15 -36.09 -0.11 30.43
C VAL A 15 -35.51 -0.42 29.05
N VAL A 16 -36.34 -0.85 28.08
CA VAL A 16 -35.89 -1.08 26.70
C VAL A 16 -35.60 0.26 25.98
N ALA A 17 -36.42 1.30 26.19
CA ALA A 17 -36.17 2.62 25.61
C ALA A 17 -34.89 3.29 26.18
N LEU A 18 -34.59 3.10 27.47
CA LEU A 18 -33.35 3.60 28.09
C LEU A 18 -32.10 2.85 27.63
N LEU A 19 -32.19 1.54 27.35
CA LEU A 19 -31.08 0.77 26.77
C LEU A 19 -30.79 1.13 25.30
N PHE A 20 -31.79 1.53 24.53
CA PHE A 20 -31.59 2.05 23.17
C PHE A 20 -31.07 3.50 23.13
N LEU A 21 -31.34 4.31 24.16
CA LEU A 21 -30.81 5.67 24.28
C LEU A 21 -29.33 5.71 24.71
N THR A 22 -28.83 4.71 25.43
CA THR A 22 -27.39 4.63 25.79
C THR A 22 -26.55 3.87 24.77
N ALA A 23 -27.15 3.05 23.90
CA ALA A 23 -26.45 2.37 22.81
C ALA A 23 -26.27 3.25 21.55
N GLY A 24 -27.03 4.34 21.43
CA GLY A 24 -26.98 5.26 20.28
C GLY A 24 -25.94 6.39 20.37
N LEU A 25 -25.12 6.43 21.43
CA LEU A 25 -24.21 7.55 21.72
C LEU A 25 -22.72 7.18 21.77
N VAL A 26 -22.33 5.97 21.36
CA VAL A 26 -20.91 5.55 21.35
C VAL A 26 -20.55 4.78 20.07
N TRP A 27 -20.95 5.30 18.90
CA TRP A 27 -20.42 4.86 17.60
C TRP A 27 -20.31 6.06 16.67
N TYR A 28 -19.54 7.07 17.08
CA TYR A 28 -19.12 8.15 16.20
C TYR A 28 -17.81 8.74 16.71
N ASP A 29 -16.71 8.06 16.38
CA ASP A 29 -15.45 8.71 16.02
C ASP A 29 -14.45 7.66 15.60
N SER A 30 -14.46 7.36 14.31
CA SER A 30 -13.29 6.81 13.60
C SER A 30 -13.39 7.27 12.14
N ALA A 31 -13.70 8.55 11.94
CA ALA A 31 -13.24 9.25 10.75
C ALA A 31 -11.78 9.58 11.06
N ALA A 32 -10.86 8.74 10.60
CA ALA A 32 -9.43 9.02 10.69
C ALA A 32 -9.20 10.41 10.09
N ALA A 33 -8.89 11.37 10.96
CA ALA A 33 -8.36 12.66 10.57
C ALA A 33 -6.97 12.39 9.98
N GLN A 34 -6.92 12.14 8.68
CA GLN A 34 -5.68 12.28 7.92
C GLN A 34 -5.33 13.75 7.94
N THR A 35 -4.36 14.09 8.78
CA THR A 35 -3.66 15.36 8.76
C THR A 35 -3.06 15.55 7.37
N ASP A 36 -3.25 16.74 6.81
CA ASP A 36 -2.57 17.17 5.60
C ASP A 36 -1.08 17.37 5.95
N GLU A 37 -0.31 16.27 5.97
CA GLU A 37 1.15 16.35 6.03
C GLU A 37 1.69 16.82 4.67
N GLU A 38 2.54 17.82 4.73
CA GLU A 38 3.33 18.33 3.61
C GLU A 38 4.21 17.20 3.06
N PRO A 39 4.33 17.02 1.73
CA PRO A 39 5.10 15.92 1.16
C PRO A 39 6.56 16.01 1.64
N ALA A 40 7.02 14.97 2.34
CA ALA A 40 8.39 14.87 2.80
C ALA A 40 9.34 14.87 1.60
N LYS A 41 10.32 15.78 1.61
CA LYS A 41 11.46 15.75 0.68
C LYS A 41 12.40 14.64 1.16
N GLY A 42 12.38 13.50 0.47
CA GLY A 42 13.40 12.47 0.63
C GLY A 42 14.78 13.01 0.23
N ASN A 43 15.84 12.47 0.82
CA ASN A 43 17.20 12.85 0.47
C ASN A 43 17.58 12.21 -0.87
N ASP A 44 17.64 13.02 -1.93
CA ASP A 44 17.88 12.58 -3.32
C ASP A 44 19.30 12.02 -3.57
N ASP A 45 20.17 11.96 -2.56
CA ASP A 45 21.63 11.80 -2.70
C ASP A 45 22.11 10.36 -3.00
N VAL A 46 21.23 9.35 -3.01
CA VAL A 46 21.60 7.95 -3.31
C VAL A 46 20.86 7.38 -4.53
N TYR A 47 20.13 8.20 -5.31
CA TYR A 47 19.52 7.70 -6.53
C TYR A 47 20.45 7.87 -7.73
N THR A 48 20.67 6.77 -8.46
CA THR A 48 21.35 6.86 -9.75
C THR A 48 20.52 7.76 -10.67
N PRO A 49 21.12 8.80 -11.27
CA PRO A 49 20.35 9.74 -12.09
C PRO A 49 19.65 8.98 -13.22
N SER A 50 18.35 9.24 -13.39
CA SER A 50 17.56 8.66 -14.47
C SER A 50 18.23 8.94 -15.82
N THR A 51 18.22 7.95 -16.71
CA THR A 51 18.70 8.12 -18.09
C THR A 51 17.71 8.85 -18.99
N ALA A 52 16.52 9.17 -18.48
CA ALA A 52 15.44 9.83 -19.21
C ALA A 52 14.87 11.01 -18.40
N ASP A 53 14.67 12.13 -19.08
CA ASP A 53 13.90 13.28 -18.57
C ASP A 53 12.50 13.24 -19.20
N HIS A 54 11.51 12.89 -18.39
CA HIS A 54 10.14 12.70 -18.86
C HIS A 54 9.47 14.01 -19.34
N THR A 55 9.98 15.17 -18.93
CA THR A 55 9.49 16.47 -19.40
C THR A 55 9.79 16.69 -20.90
N GLN A 56 10.78 15.99 -21.45
CA GLN A 56 11.21 16.14 -22.84
C GLN A 56 10.42 15.28 -23.83
N PHE A 57 9.59 14.34 -23.36
CA PHE A 57 8.81 13.49 -24.25
C PHE A 57 7.51 14.19 -24.68
N GLU A 58 7.35 14.43 -25.99
CA GLU A 58 6.16 15.07 -26.56
C GLU A 58 4.85 14.35 -26.18
N VAL A 59 4.88 13.01 -26.09
CA VAL A 59 3.73 12.20 -25.67
C VAL A 59 3.25 12.51 -24.24
N LEU A 60 4.11 13.08 -23.40
CA LEU A 60 3.79 13.48 -22.02
C LEU A 60 3.49 14.98 -21.87
N GLN A 61 3.56 15.76 -22.96
CA GLN A 61 3.26 17.20 -22.95
C GLN A 61 1.78 17.52 -23.26
N GLN A 62 0.95 16.49 -23.42
CA GLN A 62 -0.48 16.61 -23.67
C GLN A 62 -1.30 16.58 -22.37
N PRO A 63 -2.51 17.16 -22.36
CA PRO A 63 -3.43 17.00 -21.24
C PRO A 63 -3.97 15.57 -21.15
N PHE A 64 -3.87 14.96 -19.97
CA PHE A 64 -4.47 13.66 -19.67
C PHE A 64 -5.76 13.83 -18.86
N LYS A 65 -6.82 13.14 -19.28
CA LYS A 65 -8.12 13.13 -18.59
C LYS A 65 -8.26 11.97 -17.63
N THR A 66 -7.56 10.86 -17.88
CA THR A 66 -7.67 9.66 -17.06
C THR A 66 -6.32 8.99 -16.84
N GLY A 67 -6.19 8.24 -15.74
CA GLY A 67 -5.01 7.40 -15.48
C GLY A 67 -4.69 6.43 -16.64
N PRO A 68 -5.67 5.68 -17.18
CA PRO A 68 -5.44 4.82 -18.34
C PRO A 68 -4.90 5.53 -19.60
N GLU A 69 -5.22 6.82 -19.81
CA GLU A 69 -4.61 7.60 -20.91
C GLU A 69 -3.13 7.87 -20.65
N VAL A 70 -2.73 8.12 -19.39
CA VAL A 70 -1.32 8.24 -19.00
C VAL A 70 -0.61 6.91 -19.23
N THR A 71 -1.17 5.79 -18.75
CA THR A 71 -0.61 4.46 -18.97
C THR A 71 -0.43 4.14 -20.45
N ALA A 72 -1.41 4.49 -21.29
CA ALA A 72 -1.28 4.32 -22.74
C ALA A 72 -0.08 5.09 -23.33
N ALA A 73 0.17 6.32 -22.87
CA ALA A 73 1.36 7.09 -23.27
C ALA A 73 2.67 6.46 -22.77
N CYS A 74 2.71 5.97 -21.51
CA CYS A 74 3.87 5.27 -20.97
C CYS A 74 4.24 4.03 -21.80
N LEU A 75 3.23 3.28 -22.26
CA LEU A 75 3.42 2.04 -23.02
C LEU A 75 3.97 2.26 -24.44
N GLU A 76 4.02 3.49 -24.95
CA GLU A 76 4.72 3.79 -26.21
C GLU A 76 6.24 3.57 -26.11
N CYS A 77 6.80 3.70 -24.89
CA CYS A 77 8.23 3.51 -24.62
C CYS A 77 8.52 2.31 -23.71
N HIS A 78 7.66 2.05 -22.72
CA HIS A 78 7.83 0.98 -21.72
C HIS A 78 7.04 -0.29 -22.08
N THR A 79 7.34 -0.86 -23.26
CA THR A 79 6.50 -1.89 -23.92
C THR A 79 6.35 -3.22 -23.17
N GLU A 80 7.20 -3.48 -22.17
CA GLU A 80 7.14 -4.69 -21.35
C GLU A 80 6.74 -4.42 -19.89
N ALA A 81 6.71 -3.16 -19.46
CA ALA A 81 6.53 -2.83 -18.04
C ALA A 81 5.16 -3.26 -17.52
N ALA A 82 4.09 -3.02 -18.26
CA ALA A 82 2.76 -3.48 -17.85
C ALA A 82 2.70 -5.01 -17.74
N LYS A 83 3.22 -5.75 -18.73
CA LYS A 83 3.24 -7.22 -18.68
C LYS A 83 3.99 -7.74 -17.47
N GLN A 84 5.15 -7.14 -17.19
CA GLN A 84 5.95 -7.45 -16.00
C GLN A 84 5.16 -7.24 -14.71
N VAL A 85 4.50 -6.08 -14.53
CA VAL A 85 3.62 -5.82 -13.38
C VAL A 85 2.48 -6.83 -13.31
N MET A 86 1.88 -7.16 -14.47
CA MET A 86 0.74 -8.07 -14.58
C MET A 86 1.08 -9.52 -14.23
N GLU A 87 2.36 -9.90 -14.22
CA GLU A 87 2.82 -11.20 -13.71
C GLU A 87 2.91 -11.27 -12.17
N THR A 88 2.77 -10.14 -11.47
CA THR A 88 3.06 -10.07 -10.03
C THR A 88 1.81 -10.16 -9.15
N PRO A 89 1.99 -10.44 -7.84
CA PRO A 89 0.91 -10.31 -6.86
C PRO A 89 0.37 -8.88 -6.71
N HIS A 90 1.11 -7.83 -7.07
CA HIS A 90 0.60 -6.45 -7.02
C HIS A 90 -0.54 -6.22 -8.02
N TRP A 91 -0.52 -6.93 -9.15
CA TRP A 91 -1.60 -6.94 -10.13
C TRP A 91 -2.65 -8.00 -9.84
N ASN A 92 -2.23 -9.26 -9.69
CA ASN A 92 -3.15 -10.38 -9.60
C ASN A 92 -3.86 -10.44 -8.24
N TRP A 93 -3.26 -9.87 -7.19
CA TRP A 93 -3.71 -10.06 -5.80
C TRP A 93 -3.92 -11.53 -5.42
N SER A 94 -3.19 -12.40 -6.10
CA SER A 94 -3.24 -13.84 -6.00
C SER A 94 -1.81 -14.36 -6.11
N LEU A 95 -1.49 -15.38 -5.32
CA LEU A 95 -0.21 -16.08 -5.33
C LEU A 95 -0.52 -17.56 -5.14
N GLN A 96 0.09 -18.43 -5.95
CA GLN A 96 0.10 -19.86 -5.68
C GLN A 96 1.38 -20.18 -4.92
N THR A 97 1.25 -20.75 -3.72
CA THR A 97 2.37 -21.13 -2.88
C THR A 97 2.96 -22.48 -3.32
N GLU A 98 4.16 -22.82 -2.84
CA GLU A 98 4.88 -24.06 -3.14
C GLU A 98 4.06 -25.33 -2.83
N ASN A 99 3.22 -25.29 -1.79
CA ASN A 99 2.33 -26.38 -1.41
C ASN A 99 1.06 -26.47 -2.29
N GLY A 100 0.89 -25.57 -3.27
CA GLY A 100 -0.22 -25.51 -4.21
C GLY A 100 -1.43 -24.71 -3.74
N GLU A 101 -1.42 -24.13 -2.54
CA GLU A 101 -2.51 -23.26 -2.05
C GLU A 101 -2.54 -21.95 -2.83
N VAL A 102 -3.74 -21.43 -3.09
CA VAL A 102 -3.92 -20.13 -3.76
C VAL A 102 -4.33 -19.10 -2.71
N VAL A 103 -3.38 -18.22 -2.38
CA VAL A 103 -3.51 -17.17 -1.37
C VAL A 103 -3.53 -15.79 -2.04
N GLY A 104 -3.43 -14.71 -1.25
CA GLY A 104 -3.49 -13.34 -1.74
C GLY A 104 -4.81 -12.62 -1.40
N LYS A 105 -4.85 -11.31 -1.65
CA LYS A 105 -5.96 -10.44 -1.25
C LYS A 105 -7.29 -10.78 -1.94
N GLN A 106 -7.27 -11.42 -3.11
CA GLN A 106 -8.47 -11.98 -3.74
C GLN A 106 -9.06 -13.17 -2.98
N ASN A 107 -8.20 -14.00 -2.38
CA ASN A 107 -8.56 -15.35 -1.94
C ASN A 107 -8.64 -15.49 -0.42
N VAL A 108 -8.12 -14.53 0.34
CA VAL A 108 -8.02 -14.59 1.80
C VAL A 108 -9.08 -13.74 2.49
N ILE A 109 -9.75 -14.34 3.47
CA ILE A 109 -10.64 -13.66 4.40
C ILE A 109 -9.84 -13.22 5.63
N ASN A 110 -10.10 -12.02 6.14
CA ASN A 110 -9.52 -11.52 7.38
C ASN A 110 -10.59 -11.03 8.37
N ASN A 111 -10.16 -10.58 9.55
CA ASN A 111 -11.02 -10.04 10.61
C ASN A 111 -11.14 -8.50 10.58
N TYR A 112 -10.71 -7.83 9.50
CA TYR A 112 -10.90 -6.41 9.25
C TYR A 112 -12.11 -6.21 8.33
N CYS A 113 -11.89 -5.81 7.06
CA CYS A 113 -12.94 -5.63 6.06
C CYS A 113 -13.48 -6.96 5.49
N VAL A 114 -13.16 -8.09 6.12
CA VAL A 114 -13.60 -9.46 5.78
C VAL A 114 -13.06 -9.95 4.45
N ALA A 115 -13.57 -9.47 3.32
CA ALA A 115 -13.25 -9.98 1.99
C ALA A 115 -13.29 -8.87 0.93
N LEU A 116 -12.55 -9.09 -0.16
CA LEU A 116 -12.57 -8.20 -1.32
C LEU A 116 -13.92 -8.23 -2.05
N SER A 117 -14.48 -9.42 -2.25
CA SER A 117 -15.72 -9.61 -2.99
C SER A 117 -16.85 -8.75 -2.40
N SER A 118 -17.58 -8.04 -3.24
CA SER A 118 -18.63 -7.05 -2.88
C SER A 118 -18.14 -5.73 -2.26
N ASN A 119 -16.82 -5.55 -2.09
CA ASN A 119 -16.20 -4.35 -1.52
C ASN A 119 -15.14 -3.73 -2.45
N GLU A 120 -15.07 -4.19 -3.70
CA GLU A 120 -14.00 -3.89 -4.66
C GLU A 120 -13.72 -2.39 -4.78
N PRO A 121 -14.72 -1.49 -4.96
CA PRO A 121 -14.44 -0.06 -5.18
C PRO A 121 -13.64 0.60 -4.06
N ARG A 122 -13.82 0.13 -2.81
CA ARG A 122 -13.05 0.62 -1.67
C ARG A 122 -11.71 -0.10 -1.55
N CYS A 123 -11.69 -1.42 -1.72
CA CYS A 123 -10.49 -2.22 -1.54
C CYS A 123 -9.42 -1.95 -2.61
N THR A 124 -9.84 -1.72 -3.87
CA THR A 124 -8.98 -1.54 -5.05
C THR A 124 -8.48 -0.11 -5.21
N SER A 125 -8.83 0.80 -4.30
CA SER A 125 -8.06 2.04 -4.10
C SER A 125 -6.58 1.76 -3.78
N CYS A 126 -6.25 0.57 -3.26
CA CYS A 126 -4.88 0.09 -3.07
C CYS A 126 -4.43 -0.96 -4.09
N HIS A 127 -5.14 -1.12 -5.22
CA HIS A 127 -4.71 -2.02 -6.31
C HIS A 127 -3.79 -1.24 -7.26
N ALA A 128 -2.77 -1.90 -7.83
CA ALA A 128 -1.85 -1.32 -8.82
C ALA A 128 -2.50 -1.18 -10.22
N GLY A 129 -3.80 -0.87 -10.25
CA GLY A 129 -4.57 -0.76 -11.46
C GLY A 129 -5.83 0.10 -11.32
N TYR A 130 -6.52 0.21 -12.44
CA TYR A 130 -7.65 1.11 -12.67
C TYR A 130 -8.91 0.34 -13.07
N GLY A 131 -10.02 0.56 -12.38
CA GLY A 131 -11.35 0.15 -12.82
C GLY A 131 -11.85 -1.17 -12.25
N TRP A 132 -11.13 -1.81 -11.33
CA TRP A 132 -11.60 -3.03 -10.68
C TRP A 132 -12.71 -2.72 -9.66
N ASN A 133 -13.95 -2.75 -10.15
CA ASN A 133 -15.12 -2.24 -9.43
C ASN A 133 -16.11 -3.32 -8.94
N GLY A 134 -15.97 -4.58 -9.38
CA GLY A 134 -16.80 -5.69 -8.92
C GLY A 134 -18.17 -5.84 -9.58
N ASN A 135 -18.66 -4.83 -10.33
CA ASN A 135 -19.92 -4.93 -11.08
C ASN A 135 -19.77 -5.74 -12.37
N GLU A 136 -18.55 -5.81 -12.89
CA GLU A 136 -18.17 -6.56 -14.08
C GLU A 136 -16.82 -7.27 -13.86
N PRO A 137 -16.54 -8.36 -14.57
CA PRO A 137 -15.24 -9.01 -14.50
C PRO A 137 -14.12 -8.03 -14.85
N PHE A 138 -13.12 -7.91 -13.98
CA PHE A 138 -11.95 -7.09 -14.25
C PHE A 138 -11.09 -7.74 -15.33
N ASP A 139 -10.71 -6.95 -16.34
CA ASP A 139 -9.83 -7.41 -17.42
C ASP A 139 -8.37 -7.36 -16.97
N PHE A 140 -7.89 -8.47 -16.41
CA PHE A 140 -6.49 -8.65 -16.00
C PHE A 140 -5.51 -8.73 -17.18
N THR A 141 -5.98 -8.66 -18.44
CA THR A 141 -5.14 -8.68 -19.65
C THR A 141 -4.96 -7.29 -20.27
N LYS A 142 -5.72 -6.29 -19.80
CA LYS A 142 -5.69 -4.94 -20.35
C LYS A 142 -4.54 -4.12 -19.75
N GLU A 143 -3.43 -4.03 -20.47
CA GLU A 143 -2.22 -3.31 -20.03
C GLU A 143 -2.49 -1.85 -19.66
N THR A 144 -3.40 -1.15 -20.35
CA THR A 144 -3.76 0.24 -20.04
C THR A 144 -4.49 0.42 -18.71
N ASN A 145 -4.91 -0.68 -18.06
CA ASN A 145 -5.45 -0.63 -16.71
C ASN A 145 -4.36 -0.67 -15.63
N VAL A 146 -3.07 -0.86 -15.95
CA VAL A 146 -1.97 -0.78 -14.98
C VAL A 146 -1.81 0.67 -14.52
N ASP A 147 -1.68 0.88 -13.21
CA ASP A 147 -1.43 2.20 -12.63
C ASP A 147 0.08 2.40 -12.43
N CYS A 148 0.73 3.07 -13.38
CA CYS A 148 2.16 3.36 -13.29
C CYS A 148 2.47 4.44 -12.24
N LEU A 149 1.53 5.38 -12.02
CA LEU A 149 1.76 6.58 -11.22
C LEU A 149 1.76 6.28 -9.72
N VAL A 150 0.99 5.28 -9.28
CA VAL A 150 0.90 4.92 -7.84
C VAL A 150 2.25 4.58 -7.20
N CYS A 151 3.18 4.03 -7.99
CA CYS A 151 4.52 3.68 -7.55
C CYS A 151 5.55 4.76 -7.89
N HIS A 152 5.39 5.43 -9.05
CA HIS A 152 6.44 6.26 -9.65
C HIS A 152 6.22 7.77 -9.52
N ASP A 153 5.12 8.24 -8.94
CA ASP A 153 4.94 9.68 -8.67
C ASP A 153 6.01 10.20 -7.70
N THR A 154 6.74 11.24 -8.11
CA THR A 154 7.69 11.96 -7.24
C THR A 154 7.18 13.33 -6.80
N THR A 155 6.03 13.76 -7.31
CA THR A 155 5.45 15.08 -6.98
C THR A 155 4.72 15.09 -5.65
N GLY A 156 4.31 13.92 -5.16
CA GLY A 156 3.46 13.78 -3.97
C GLY A 156 2.00 14.18 -4.21
N GLN A 157 1.61 14.49 -5.45
CA GLN A 157 0.27 14.95 -5.81
C GLN A 157 -0.65 13.80 -6.21
N TYR A 158 -0.10 12.63 -6.56
CA TYR A 158 -0.91 11.51 -7.02
C TYR A 158 -1.58 10.78 -5.85
N LYS A 159 -2.91 10.75 -5.85
CA LYS A 159 -3.68 9.98 -4.87
C LYS A 159 -4.90 9.32 -5.49
N LYS A 160 -5.03 8.01 -5.29
CA LYS A 160 -6.20 7.24 -5.69
C LYS A 160 -7.37 7.59 -4.78
N PHE A 161 -8.56 7.76 -5.35
CA PHE A 161 -9.76 8.07 -4.60
C PHE A 161 -10.19 6.85 -3.77
N PRO A 162 -10.48 6.99 -2.45
CA PRO A 162 -10.72 5.85 -1.56
C PRO A 162 -11.86 4.92 -1.97
N ALA A 163 -12.83 5.40 -2.76
CA ALA A 163 -13.94 4.62 -3.29
C ALA A 163 -14.00 4.68 -4.83
N GLY A 164 -12.85 4.88 -5.48
CA GLY A 164 -12.74 5.14 -6.92
C GLY A 164 -12.37 3.92 -7.76
N SER A 165 -12.38 2.72 -7.19
CA SER A 165 -11.97 1.49 -7.90
C SER A 165 -10.58 1.59 -8.52
N GLY A 166 -9.67 2.26 -7.82
CA GLY A 166 -8.31 2.50 -8.27
C GLY A 166 -8.07 3.82 -9.01
N HIS A 167 -9.10 4.57 -9.39
CA HIS A 167 -8.90 5.88 -10.04
C HIS A 167 -8.65 7.01 -9.03
N PRO A 168 -7.87 8.06 -9.39
CA PRO A 168 -7.97 9.36 -8.71
C PRO A 168 -9.34 9.99 -9.00
N VAL A 169 -9.62 11.16 -8.40
CA VAL A 169 -10.77 11.97 -8.83
C VAL A 169 -10.43 12.66 -10.15
N TYR A 170 -11.36 12.70 -11.10
CA TYR A 170 -11.21 13.43 -12.37
C TYR A 170 -12.01 14.72 -12.43
N GLU A 171 -12.93 14.89 -11.48
CA GLU A 171 -13.69 16.10 -11.25
C GLU A 171 -13.72 16.36 -9.73
N GLU A 172 -13.93 17.62 -9.35
CA GLU A 172 -14.05 17.99 -7.95
C GLU A 172 -15.16 17.20 -7.27
N LYS A 173 -14.85 16.61 -6.11
CA LYS A 173 -15.78 15.73 -5.42
C LYS A 173 -15.63 15.84 -3.91
N GLU A 174 -16.75 16.00 -3.22
CA GLU A 174 -16.77 15.94 -1.76
C GLU A 174 -16.71 14.49 -1.28
N PHE A 175 -15.80 14.18 -0.34
CA PHE A 175 -15.74 12.87 0.28
C PHE A 175 -15.10 12.90 1.69
N PRO A 176 -15.77 12.34 2.72
CA PRO A 176 -17.12 11.74 2.68
C PRO A 176 -18.24 12.74 2.36
N PRO A 177 -19.40 12.31 1.84
CA PRO A 177 -20.53 13.21 1.57
C PRO A 177 -20.98 13.96 2.84
N GLY A 178 -21.09 15.29 2.76
CA GLY A 178 -21.46 16.15 3.88
C GLY A 178 -20.33 16.47 4.87
N SER A 179 -19.07 16.10 4.56
CA SER A 179 -17.90 16.41 5.39
C SER A 179 -17.32 17.82 5.16
N GLY A 180 -17.64 18.46 4.03
CA GLY A 180 -16.99 19.66 3.54
C GLY A 180 -15.59 19.44 2.94
N LYS A 181 -15.05 18.21 2.97
CA LYS A 181 -13.73 17.89 2.40
C LYS A 181 -13.85 17.65 0.89
N ILE A 182 -13.30 18.57 0.09
CA ILE A 182 -13.26 18.48 -1.37
C ILE A 182 -11.96 17.82 -1.83
N TRP A 183 -12.11 16.84 -2.72
CA TRP A 183 -11.01 16.22 -3.46
C TRP A 183 -10.93 16.87 -4.83
N TYR A 184 -9.72 17.28 -5.22
CA TYR A 184 -9.45 17.92 -6.49
C TYR A 184 -8.74 16.96 -7.45
N PRO A 185 -9.01 17.07 -8.77
CA PRO A 185 -8.28 16.28 -9.76
C PRO A 185 -6.79 16.60 -9.73
N PRO A 186 -5.91 15.59 -9.68
CA PRO A 186 -4.48 15.82 -9.76
C PRO A 186 -4.10 16.27 -11.18
N ASN A 187 -2.99 17.01 -11.30
CA ASN A 187 -2.43 17.35 -12.60
C ASN A 187 -1.68 16.14 -13.18
N LEU A 188 -2.41 15.26 -13.88
CA LEU A 188 -1.85 14.02 -14.43
C LEU A 188 -0.71 14.26 -15.43
N THR A 189 -0.72 15.37 -16.16
CA THR A 189 0.36 15.74 -17.08
C THR A 189 1.64 16.06 -16.30
N GLU A 190 1.54 16.89 -15.26
CA GLU A 190 2.70 17.23 -14.41
C GLU A 190 3.25 16.00 -13.67
N ILE A 191 2.37 15.15 -13.14
CA ILE A 191 2.78 13.90 -12.48
C ILE A 191 3.50 12.99 -13.48
N ALA A 192 2.93 12.77 -14.67
CA ALA A 192 3.53 11.92 -15.70
C ALA A 192 4.91 12.41 -16.15
N GLN A 193 5.12 13.72 -16.18
CA GLN A 193 6.40 14.35 -16.53
C GLN A 193 7.46 14.28 -15.42
N ASN A 194 7.04 14.02 -14.19
CA ASN A 194 7.90 13.95 -13.01
C ASN A 194 7.89 12.54 -12.39
N VAL A 195 7.64 11.51 -13.19
CA VAL A 195 7.80 10.14 -12.71
C VAL A 195 9.27 9.80 -12.48
N GLY A 196 9.53 8.95 -11.50
CA GLY A 196 10.87 8.55 -11.13
C GLY A 196 10.93 7.32 -10.26
N ALA A 197 11.97 7.27 -9.42
CA ALA A 197 12.14 6.27 -8.38
C ALA A 197 10.89 6.10 -7.50
N THR A 198 10.62 4.87 -7.06
CA THR A 198 9.70 4.66 -5.94
C THR A 198 10.29 5.25 -4.66
N SER A 199 9.44 5.65 -3.72
CA SER A 199 9.84 6.11 -2.40
C SER A 199 9.05 5.37 -1.32
N ARG A 200 9.44 5.55 -0.05
CA ARG A 200 8.63 5.04 1.08
C ARG A 200 7.20 5.59 1.03
N ALA A 201 7.00 6.82 0.56
CA ALA A 201 5.68 7.42 0.42
C ALA A 201 4.82 6.71 -0.65
N THR A 202 5.39 6.34 -1.81
CA THR A 202 4.62 5.68 -2.88
C THR A 202 4.25 4.25 -2.52
N CYS A 203 5.15 3.49 -1.87
CA CYS A 203 4.83 2.20 -1.27
C CYS A 203 3.79 2.36 -0.14
N GLY A 204 3.99 3.36 0.71
CA GLY A 204 3.20 3.70 1.88
C GLY A 204 1.76 4.09 1.58
N ALA A 205 1.49 4.67 0.40
CA ALA A 205 0.14 5.02 -0.06
C ALA A 205 -0.85 3.85 0.03
N CYS A 206 -0.34 2.62 -0.04
CA CYS A 206 -1.11 1.40 0.19
C CYS A 206 -0.69 0.64 1.46
N HIS A 207 0.61 0.57 1.75
CA HIS A 207 1.14 -0.29 2.81
C HIS A 207 0.92 0.28 4.22
N PHE A 208 0.95 1.60 4.41
CA PHE A 208 0.74 2.24 5.71
C PHE A 208 -0.74 2.29 6.09
N TYR A 209 -1.63 2.35 5.09
CA TYR A 209 -3.07 2.57 5.30
C TYR A 209 -3.93 1.30 5.11
N GLY A 210 -3.31 0.13 5.17
CA GLY A 210 -3.97 -1.15 4.98
C GLY A 210 -5.14 -1.34 5.95
N GLY A 211 -6.32 -1.72 5.44
CA GLY A 211 -7.54 -1.85 6.26
C GLY A 211 -8.33 -0.54 6.40
N GLY A 212 -7.90 0.54 5.74
CA GLY A 212 -8.65 1.79 5.65
C GLY A 212 -8.26 2.85 6.68
N GLY A 213 -7.10 2.69 7.33
CA GLY A 213 -6.54 3.65 8.26
C GLY A 213 -5.06 3.38 8.49
N ASP A 214 -4.37 4.37 9.05
CA ASP A 214 -2.93 4.35 9.29
C ASP A 214 -2.52 3.31 10.35
N GLY A 215 -1.54 2.46 10.04
CA GLY A 215 -1.06 1.40 10.92
C GLY A 215 -2.11 0.34 11.30
N VAL A 216 -3.29 0.33 10.65
CA VAL A 216 -4.44 -0.48 11.11
C VAL A 216 -4.19 -1.97 10.94
N LYS A 217 -3.61 -2.40 9.81
CA LYS A 217 -3.46 -3.83 9.49
C LYS A 217 -2.09 -4.39 9.85
N HIS A 218 -1.05 -3.62 9.61
CA HIS A 218 0.36 -3.96 9.86
C HIS A 218 0.90 -2.89 10.80
N GLY A 219 1.01 -3.21 12.10
CA GLY A 219 1.41 -2.22 13.12
C GLY A 219 2.89 -1.85 13.08
N ASP A 220 3.66 -2.53 12.25
CA ASP A 220 5.06 -2.29 11.93
C ASP A 220 5.26 -1.32 10.75
N LEU A 221 4.18 -0.94 10.04
CA LEU A 221 4.23 -0.02 8.90
C LEU A 221 3.07 0.99 8.97
N ASP A 222 3.39 2.24 9.27
CA ASP A 222 2.47 3.39 9.32
C ASP A 222 3.09 4.63 8.65
N SER A 223 2.36 5.74 8.62
CA SER A 223 2.76 6.99 7.95
C SER A 223 4.09 7.55 8.44
N SER A 224 4.47 7.27 9.69
CA SER A 224 5.75 7.70 10.27
C SER A 224 6.97 7.12 9.55
N MET A 225 6.79 6.00 8.84
CA MET A 225 7.81 5.38 7.98
C MET A 225 8.12 6.17 6.71
N THR A 226 7.39 7.26 6.42
CA THR A 226 7.75 8.16 5.32
C THR A 226 9.10 8.83 5.59
N ASN A 227 9.31 9.30 6.82
CA ASN A 227 10.52 9.98 7.26
C ASN A 227 10.87 9.57 8.71
N PRO A 228 11.22 8.30 8.94
CA PRO A 228 11.35 7.78 10.29
C PRO A 228 12.67 8.27 10.92
N SER A 229 12.67 8.42 12.25
CA SER A 229 13.92 8.55 13.01
C SER A 229 14.56 7.19 13.24
N ARG A 230 15.86 7.18 13.56
CA ARG A 230 16.59 5.98 14.00
C ARG A 230 15.88 5.12 15.05
N ASP A 231 15.21 5.73 16.03
CA ASP A 231 14.54 4.99 17.11
C ASP A 231 13.33 4.18 16.62
N LEU A 232 12.79 4.55 15.45
CA LEU A 232 11.68 3.86 14.80
C LEU A 232 12.20 2.78 13.85
N ASP A 233 13.13 3.14 12.97
CA ASP A 233 13.77 2.17 12.07
C ASP A 233 15.21 2.60 11.76
N VAL A 234 16.18 1.72 12.01
CA VAL A 234 17.61 2.01 11.84
C VAL A 234 18.08 1.97 10.38
N HIS A 235 17.35 1.29 9.50
CA HIS A 235 17.66 1.17 8.07
C HIS A 235 17.01 2.30 7.28
N MET A 236 15.77 2.63 7.62
CA MET A 236 15.00 3.69 6.95
C MET A 236 15.17 5.07 7.59
N ASP A 237 15.92 5.18 8.69
CA ASP A 237 16.28 6.44 9.37
C ASP A 237 16.65 7.54 8.36
N ALA A 238 15.83 8.58 8.28
CA ALA A 238 15.97 9.62 7.29
C ALA A 238 17.22 10.49 7.45
N GLU A 239 17.78 10.54 8.67
CA GLU A 239 19.06 11.21 8.95
C GLU A 239 20.25 10.24 8.90
N GLY A 240 19.99 8.94 8.65
CA GLY A 240 20.94 7.85 8.71
C GLY A 240 21.17 7.19 7.35
N LEU A 241 20.82 5.90 7.26
CA LEU A 241 20.96 5.13 6.01
C LEU A 241 19.93 5.51 4.95
N ASP A 242 18.79 6.07 5.38
CA ASP A 242 17.68 6.55 4.55
C ASP A 242 17.22 5.57 3.46
N PHE A 243 17.18 4.27 3.78
CA PHE A 243 16.80 3.25 2.80
C PHE A 243 15.36 3.47 2.30
N ALA A 244 15.18 3.43 0.99
CA ALA A 244 13.87 3.19 0.40
C ALA A 244 13.49 1.70 0.55
N CYS A 245 12.21 1.37 0.41
CA CYS A 245 11.76 -0.02 0.48
C CYS A 245 12.51 -0.94 -0.50
N THR A 246 12.85 -0.41 -1.68
CA THR A 246 13.55 -1.11 -2.76
C THR A 246 15.03 -1.39 -2.47
N GLU A 247 15.61 -0.84 -1.41
CA GLU A 247 16.98 -1.20 -1.00
C GLU A 247 17.06 -2.62 -0.46
N CYS A 248 16.01 -3.08 0.23
CA CYS A 248 15.86 -4.47 0.67
C CYS A 248 14.98 -5.27 -0.30
N HIS A 249 13.88 -4.67 -0.79
CA HIS A 249 13.02 -5.28 -1.79
C HIS A 249 13.53 -5.02 -3.22
N VAL A 250 14.75 -5.47 -3.49
CA VAL A 250 15.44 -5.23 -4.77
C VAL A 250 14.64 -5.84 -5.92
N THR A 251 14.12 -4.97 -6.77
CA THR A 251 13.11 -5.34 -7.77
C THR A 251 13.76 -5.53 -9.14
N GLU A 252 13.53 -6.69 -9.75
CA GLU A 252 13.92 -6.98 -11.13
C GLU A 252 12.68 -7.30 -11.98
N GLY A 253 12.53 -6.65 -13.14
CA GLY A 253 11.37 -6.86 -14.02
C GLY A 253 10.03 -6.66 -13.30
N HIS A 254 9.93 -5.62 -12.46
CA HIS A 254 8.80 -5.31 -11.58
C HIS A 254 8.43 -6.39 -10.54
N LYS A 255 9.21 -7.47 -10.41
CA LYS A 255 9.02 -8.50 -9.39
C LYS A 255 9.65 -8.03 -8.08
N VAL A 256 8.81 -7.47 -7.22
CA VAL A 256 9.19 -7.05 -5.87
C VAL A 256 9.35 -8.30 -5.00
N PRO A 257 10.54 -8.59 -4.46
CA PRO A 257 10.79 -9.80 -3.67
C PRO A 257 10.24 -9.66 -2.24
N GLY A 258 10.25 -10.75 -1.48
CA GLY A 258 9.65 -10.85 -0.15
C GLY A 258 8.15 -11.19 -0.20
N SER A 259 7.75 -12.19 0.59
CA SER A 259 6.37 -12.66 0.65
C SER A 259 5.97 -13.07 2.06
N ARG A 260 4.92 -12.44 2.60
CA ARG A 260 4.32 -12.87 3.89
C ARG A 260 3.78 -14.30 3.88
N TYR A 261 3.56 -14.88 2.71
CA TYR A 261 3.03 -16.24 2.54
C TYR A 261 4.14 -17.27 2.37
N GLU A 262 5.30 -16.84 1.86
CA GLU A 262 6.48 -17.66 1.59
C GLU A 262 7.69 -16.93 2.15
N MET A 263 7.77 -16.90 3.47
CA MET A 263 8.85 -16.21 4.17
C MET A 263 10.10 -17.08 4.17
N THR A 264 11.23 -16.51 3.75
CA THR A 264 12.55 -17.09 4.01
C THR A 264 12.87 -16.92 5.49
N ALA A 265 12.72 -17.99 6.27
CA ALA A 265 12.92 -17.94 7.72
C ALA A 265 14.40 -17.82 8.12
N VAL A 266 15.29 -18.41 7.32
CA VAL A 266 16.75 -18.31 7.45
C VAL A 266 17.32 -18.33 6.05
N ASP A 267 18.10 -17.31 5.70
CA ASP A 267 18.86 -17.31 4.46
C ASP A 267 20.26 -17.87 4.68
N THR A 268 20.48 -19.10 4.22
CA THR A 268 21.78 -19.78 4.32
C THR A 268 22.79 -19.35 3.26
N HIS A 269 22.38 -18.55 2.26
CA HIS A 269 23.30 -17.99 1.28
C HIS A 269 24.25 -16.98 1.96
N GLY A 270 23.70 -16.18 2.88
CA GLY A 270 24.48 -15.23 3.65
C GLY A 270 24.74 -13.95 2.88
N LEU A 271 25.95 -13.40 2.96
CA LEU A 271 26.22 -12.05 2.43
C LEU A 271 26.12 -11.96 0.90
N ASP A 272 25.21 -11.11 0.44
CA ASP A 272 24.96 -10.75 -0.96
C ASP A 272 25.62 -9.41 -1.34
N LEU A 273 26.58 -8.93 -0.56
CA LEU A 273 27.29 -7.68 -0.85
C LEU A 273 28.65 -7.96 -1.55
N PRO A 274 29.03 -7.19 -2.58
CA PRO A 274 28.35 -6.01 -3.13
C PRO A 274 27.32 -6.31 -4.23
N VAL A 275 27.11 -7.59 -4.58
CA VAL A 275 26.28 -8.02 -5.70
C VAL A 275 24.91 -8.45 -5.17
N ARG A 276 23.95 -7.52 -5.18
CA ARG A 276 22.55 -7.77 -4.76
C ARG A 276 21.82 -8.61 -5.82
N GLU A 277 22.20 -9.88 -5.97
CA GLU A 277 21.53 -10.87 -6.81
C GLU A 277 20.50 -11.65 -5.97
N GLY A 278 19.29 -11.83 -6.48
CA GLY A 278 18.25 -12.62 -5.80
C GLY A 278 17.42 -11.86 -4.77
N ASP A 279 16.77 -12.60 -3.87
CA ASP A 279 15.94 -12.05 -2.79
C ASP A 279 16.81 -11.60 -1.62
N VAL A 280 17.18 -10.32 -1.61
CA VAL A 280 17.97 -9.70 -0.55
C VAL A 280 17.13 -9.14 0.60
N ALA A 281 15.83 -9.50 0.68
CA ALA A 281 14.95 -9.07 1.76
C ALA A 281 15.12 -9.92 3.04
N THR A 282 16.37 -10.29 3.35
CA THR A 282 16.75 -11.07 4.54
C THR A 282 17.82 -10.32 5.33
N CYS A 283 17.94 -10.64 6.63
CA CYS A 283 18.94 -9.98 7.47
C CYS A 283 20.36 -10.43 7.09
N GLU A 284 20.49 -11.71 6.75
CA GLU A 284 21.72 -12.40 6.43
C GLU A 284 22.36 -11.87 5.14
N SER A 285 21.57 -11.43 4.15
CA SER A 285 22.06 -10.81 2.91
C SER A 285 22.99 -9.62 3.16
N CYS A 286 22.79 -8.87 4.25
CA CYS A 286 23.62 -7.71 4.61
C CYS A 286 24.53 -7.94 5.84
N HIS A 287 24.09 -8.78 6.78
CA HIS A 287 24.77 -8.96 8.07
C HIS A 287 25.49 -10.31 8.21
N GLY A 288 25.23 -11.26 7.31
CA GLY A 288 25.74 -12.62 7.36
C GLY A 288 25.11 -13.45 8.48
N LEU A 289 25.57 -14.69 8.59
CA LEU A 289 25.02 -15.68 9.54
C LEU A 289 25.55 -15.54 10.98
N THR A 290 26.62 -14.78 11.18
CA THR A 290 27.25 -14.62 12.51
C THR A 290 27.60 -13.16 12.81
N PRO A 291 26.60 -12.26 12.82
CA PRO A 291 26.83 -10.82 12.88
C PRO A 291 27.34 -10.33 14.25
N MET A 292 27.20 -11.14 15.30
CA MET A 292 27.50 -10.73 16.67
C MET A 292 28.97 -10.95 17.00
N GLN A 293 29.55 -10.03 17.78
CA GLN A 293 30.92 -10.20 18.30
C GLN A 293 30.99 -11.35 19.33
N ASP A 294 29.89 -11.60 20.05
CA ASP A 294 29.78 -12.71 21.01
C ASP A 294 29.35 -14.00 20.30
N ALA A 295 30.21 -15.01 20.33
CA ALA A 295 29.95 -16.32 19.74
C ALA A 295 28.69 -16.99 20.32
N LYS A 296 28.37 -16.78 21.61
CA LYS A 296 27.17 -17.33 22.23
C LYS A 296 25.90 -16.70 21.68
N LEU A 297 25.93 -15.42 21.30
CA LEU A 297 24.80 -14.78 20.62
C LEU A 297 24.63 -15.32 19.20
N ASN A 298 25.73 -15.59 18.50
CA ASN A 298 25.65 -16.26 17.20
C ASN A 298 25.00 -17.64 17.29
N ASP A 299 25.22 -18.42 18.36
CA ASP A 299 24.48 -19.70 18.54
C ASP A 299 22.95 -19.54 18.60
N HIS A 300 22.43 -18.35 18.93
CA HIS A 300 20.98 -18.14 19.03
C HIS A 300 20.32 -18.06 17.64
N VAL A 301 21.04 -17.61 16.60
CA VAL A 301 20.48 -17.45 15.25
C VAL A 301 20.05 -18.80 14.63
N ASP A 302 20.57 -19.92 15.16
CA ASP A 302 20.16 -21.30 14.79
C ASP A 302 18.72 -21.64 15.21
N LYS A 303 18.10 -20.81 16.07
CA LYS A 303 16.81 -21.09 16.73
C LYS A 303 15.89 -19.87 16.85
N ILE A 304 16.46 -18.66 16.87
CA ILE A 304 15.74 -17.40 17.10
C ILE A 304 15.98 -16.53 15.87
N ALA A 305 14.89 -16.11 15.23
CA ALA A 305 14.95 -15.21 14.08
C ALA A 305 15.49 -13.83 14.49
N CYS A 306 16.23 -13.17 13.59
CA CYS A 306 16.84 -11.87 13.84
C CYS A 306 15.84 -10.77 14.27
N GLN A 307 14.58 -10.90 13.86
CA GLN A 307 13.49 -9.98 14.18
C GLN A 307 12.97 -10.09 15.63
N THR A 308 13.38 -11.11 16.41
CA THR A 308 12.93 -11.35 17.79
C THR A 308 13.84 -10.68 18.82
#